data_AF-A0A1F6V3P9-F1
#
_entry.id   AF-A0A1F6V3P9-F1
#
_cell.length_a   1.000
_cell.length_b   1.000
_cell.length_c   1.000
_cell.angle_alpha   90.00
_cell.angle_beta   90.00
_cell.angle_gamma   90.00
#
_symmetry.space_group_name_H-M   'P 1'
#
loop_
_entity.id
_entity.type
_entity.pdbx_description
1 polymer ?
#
loop_
_entity_poly.entity_id
_entity_poly.type
_entity_poly.pdbx_seq_one_letter_code
_entity_poly.pdbx_strand_id
1 'polypeptide(L)'
;MERKEGIITVFSAVEYPPTVKQKFSIIFPEASDYVTAISIADALRAKGTPIGAVDILIASVCHNRMARLVTKDKDFEYVQKVMPNFLVKFM
;
A
#
# COMPACT_ATOMS: atom_id res chain seq x y z
N MET A 1 -20.93 -14.38 -9.22
CA MET A 1 -19.98 -13.49 -8.51
C MET A 1 -19.13 -12.81 -9.57
N GLU A 2 -19.22 -11.49 -9.73
CA GLU A 2 -18.38 -10.76 -10.68
C GLU A 2 -16.89 -11.01 -10.41
N ARG A 3 -16.14 -11.33 -11.46
CA ARG A 3 -14.67 -11.44 -11.35
C ARG A 3 -14.12 -10.03 -11.20
N LYS A 4 -13.45 -9.76 -10.08
CA LYS A 4 -12.65 -8.55 -9.95
C LYS A 4 -11.33 -8.75 -10.70
N GLU A 5 -10.94 -7.73 -11.44
CA GLU A 5 -9.71 -7.69 -12.25
C GLU A 5 -8.92 -6.44 -11.82
N GLY A 6 -7.59 -6.50 -11.89
CA GLY A 6 -6.74 -5.36 -11.50
C GLY A 6 -5.33 -5.77 -11.06
N ILE A 7 -4.62 -4.86 -10.39
CA ILE A 7 -3.29 -5.08 -9.83
C ILE A 7 -3.40 -5.05 -8.31
N ILE A 8 -2.78 -6.00 -7.63
CA ILE A 8 -2.63 -6.01 -6.17
C ILE A 8 -1.17 -6.23 -5.79
N THR A 9 -0.79 -5.80 -4.59
CA THR A 9 0.50 -6.21 -4.04
C THR A 9 0.43 -7.65 -3.53
N VAL A 10 1.57 -8.31 -3.41
CA VAL A 10 1.66 -9.61 -2.73
C VAL A 10 1.15 -9.53 -1.28
N PHE A 11 1.29 -8.38 -0.62
CA PHE A 11 0.80 -8.17 0.73
C PHE A 11 -0.72 -8.28 0.83
N SER A 12 -1.45 -7.68 -0.11
CA SER A 12 -2.91 -7.84 -0.19
C SER A 12 -3.32 -9.29 -0.42
N ALA A 13 -2.51 -10.07 -1.14
CA ALA A 13 -2.72 -11.50 -1.32
C ALA A 13 -2.43 -12.31 -0.05
N VAL A 14 -1.43 -11.91 0.74
CA VAL A 14 -1.13 -12.51 2.06
C VAL A 14 -2.24 -12.21 3.06
N GLU A 15 -2.75 -10.98 3.09
CA GLU A 15 -3.84 -10.55 3.97
C GLU A 15 -5.18 -11.20 3.60
N TYR A 16 -5.41 -11.40 2.30
CA TYR A 16 -6.61 -12.06 1.79
C TYR A 16 -6.29 -13.06 0.67
N PRO A 17 -5.88 -14.30 1.03
CA PRO A 17 -5.51 -15.35 0.08
C PRO A 17 -6.54 -15.68 -1.02
N PRO A 18 -7.86 -15.53 -0.82
CA PRO A 18 -8.83 -15.75 -1.90
C PRO A 18 -8.64 -14.82 -3.12
N THR A 19 -7.90 -13.72 -3.00
CA THR A 19 -7.52 -12.87 -4.16
C THR A 19 -6.69 -13.62 -5.19
N VAL A 20 -5.87 -14.60 -4.79
CA VAL A 20 -5.01 -15.39 -5.71
C VAL A 20 -5.83 -16.23 -6.68
N LYS A 21 -7.09 -16.56 -6.34
CA LYS A 21 -8.02 -17.28 -7.21
C LYS A 21 -8.75 -16.35 -8.20
N GLN A 22 -8.56 -15.04 -8.09
CA GLN A 22 -9.16 -14.02 -8.95
C GLN A 22 -8.15 -13.58 -10.02
N LYS A 23 -8.60 -12.77 -10.99
CA LYS A 23 -7.75 -12.29 -12.08
C LYS A 23 -6.98 -11.03 -11.68
N PHE A 24 -6.19 -11.12 -10.62
CA PHE A 24 -5.30 -10.03 -10.24
C PHE A 24 -3.87 -10.30 -10.70
N SER A 25 -3.23 -9.29 -11.27
CA SER A 25 -1.78 -9.28 -11.41
C SER A 25 -1.16 -8.94 -10.06
N ILE A 26 -0.30 -9.82 -9.56
CA ILE A 26 0.38 -9.62 -8.26
C ILE A 26 1.72 -8.96 -8.51
N ILE A 27 1.95 -7.81 -7.88
CA ILE A 27 3.25 -7.15 -7.85
C ILE A 27 3.98 -7.45 -6.54
N PHE A 28 5.27 -7.71 -6.67
CA PHE A 28 6.18 -7.96 -5.54
C PHE A 28 7.00 -6.70 -5.24
N PRO A 29 7.34 -6.48 -3.96
CA PRO A 29 8.22 -5.38 -3.61
C PRO A 29 9.64 -5.62 -4.15
N GLU A 30 10.31 -4.52 -4.45
CA GLU A 30 11.75 -4.45 -4.68
C GLU A 30 12.45 -3.92 -3.42
N ALA A 31 13.79 -4.05 -3.36
CA ALA A 31 14.58 -3.55 -2.23
C ALA A 31 14.31 -2.06 -1.92
N SER A 32 14.08 -1.25 -2.95
CA SER A 32 13.73 0.17 -2.85
C SER A 32 12.41 0.43 -2.11
N ASP A 33 11.44 -0.48 -2.22
CA ASP A 33 10.15 -0.35 -1.55
C ASP A 33 10.34 -0.44 -0.02
N TYR A 34 11.22 -1.32 0.47
CA TYR A 34 11.56 -1.40 1.89
C TYR A 34 12.28 -0.14 2.41
N VAL A 35 13.16 0.46 1.61
CA VAL A 35 13.84 1.72 1.98
C VAL A 35 12.82 2.88 2.09
N THR A 36 11.92 2.98 1.13
CA THR A 36 10.81 3.95 1.17
C THR A 36 9.91 3.69 2.38
N ALA A 37 9.59 2.43 2.69
CA ALA A 37 8.78 2.04 3.84
C ALA A 37 9.40 2.46 5.18
N ILE A 38 10.71 2.27 5.37
CA ILE A 38 11.42 2.72 6.58
C ILE A 38 11.30 4.23 6.76
N SER A 39 11.49 4.99 5.68
CA SER A 39 11.38 6.45 5.70
C SER A 39 9.96 6.92 6.07
N ILE A 40 8.93 6.26 5.53
CA ILE A 40 7.52 6.55 5.87
C ILE A 40 7.26 6.21 7.34
N ALA A 41 7.71 5.04 7.81
CA ALA A 41 7.50 4.59 9.17
C ALA A 41 8.11 5.56 10.20
N ASP A 42 9.34 6.04 9.94
CA ASP A 42 10.02 7.02 10.79
C ASP A 42 9.23 8.34 10.84
N ALA A 43 8.82 8.86 9.69
CA ALA A 43 8.03 10.10 9.60
C ALA A 43 6.66 9.99 10.30
N LEU A 44 5.96 8.86 10.15
CA LEU A 44 4.69 8.60 10.83
C LEU A 44 4.87 8.51 12.35
N ARG A 45 5.94 7.86 12.80
CA ARG A 45 6.28 7.74 14.22
C ARG A 45 6.60 9.11 14.83
N ALA A 46 7.37 9.94 14.13
CA ALA A 46 7.68 11.30 14.55
C ALA A 46 6.43 12.20 14.67
N LYS A 47 5.41 11.96 13.83
CA LYS A 47 4.11 12.67 13.90
C LYS A 47 3.11 12.08 14.91
N GLY A 48 3.43 10.97 15.57
CA GLY A 48 2.53 10.30 16.51
C GLY A 48 1.36 9.58 15.84
N THR A 49 1.47 9.23 14.55
CA THR A 49 0.42 8.54 13.78
C THR A 49 0.96 7.28 13.10
N PRO A 50 1.53 6.31 13.84
CA PRO A 50 1.98 5.05 13.25
C PRO A 50 0.80 4.24 12.71
N ILE A 51 1.01 3.53 11.60
CA ILE A 51 0.04 2.60 11.01
C ILE A 51 0.69 1.22 10.85
N GLY A 52 -0.05 0.24 10.33
CA GLY A 52 0.45 -1.12 10.12
C GLY A 52 1.71 -1.15 9.24
N ALA A 53 2.67 -2.02 9.60
CA ALA A 53 3.89 -2.19 8.81
C ALA A 53 3.60 -2.65 7.37
N VAL A 54 2.57 -3.48 7.20
CA VAL A 54 2.12 -3.94 5.88
C VAL A 54 1.48 -2.81 5.09
N ASP A 55 0.68 -1.94 5.72
CA ASP A 55 0.11 -0.75 5.05
C ASP A 55 1.20 0.19 4.54
N ILE A 56 2.24 0.40 5.35
CA ILE A 56 3.40 1.20 4.94
C ILE A 56 4.11 0.55 3.74
N LEU A 57 4.25 -0.78 3.72
CA LEU A 57 4.82 -1.50 2.58
C LEU A 57 3.95 -1.36 1.33
N ILE A 58 2.63 -1.50 1.44
CA ILE A 58 1.69 -1.27 0.32
C ILE A 58 1.83 0.15 -0.21
N ALA A 59 1.86 1.15 0.68
CA ALA A 59 2.05 2.54 0.30
C ALA A 59 3.37 2.77 -0.44
N SER A 60 4.46 2.16 0.05
CA SER A 60 5.80 2.29 -0.55
C SER A 60 5.86 1.71 -1.96
N VAL A 61 5.29 0.52 -2.17
CA VAL A 61 5.19 -0.13 -3.50
C VAL A 61 4.38 0.75 -4.44
N CYS A 62 3.20 1.23 -4.00
CA CYS A 62 2.37 2.10 -4.82
C CYS A 62 3.10 3.40 -5.21
N HIS A 63 3.78 4.03 -4.24
CA HIS A 63 4.53 5.26 -4.48
C HIS A 63 5.65 5.06 -5.51
N ASN A 64 6.50 4.06 -5.31
CA ASN A 64 7.65 3.79 -6.19
C ASN A 64 7.22 3.38 -7.61
N ARG A 65 6.02 2.80 -7.77
CA ARG A 65 5.45 2.47 -9.09
C ARG A 65 4.59 3.59 -9.70
N MET A 66 4.52 4.77 -9.06
CA MET A 66 3.61 5.86 -9.46
C MET A 66 2.15 5.39 -9.61
N ALA A 67 1.77 4.38 -8.83
CA ALA A 67 0.46 3.77 -8.86
C ALA A 67 -0.45 4.39 -7.79
N ARG A 68 -1.74 4.50 -8.10
CA ARG A 68 -2.76 4.96 -7.15
C ARG A 68 -3.26 3.80 -6.31
N LEU A 69 -3.13 3.89 -4.99
CA LEU A 69 -3.77 2.95 -4.07
C LEU A 69 -5.28 3.20 -4.04
N VAL A 70 -6.07 2.14 -4.17
CA VAL A 70 -7.52 2.18 -4.00
C VAL A 70 -7.88 1.34 -2.78
N THR A 71 -8.42 1.98 -1.75
CA THR A 71 -8.67 1.32 -0.45
C THR A 71 -9.88 1.91 0.26
N LYS A 72 -10.41 1.19 1.25
CA LYS A 72 -11.40 1.72 2.20
C LYS A 72 -10.76 2.15 3.52
N ASP A 73 -9.50 1.79 3.71
CA ASP A 73 -8.76 2.07 4.93
C ASP A 73 -8.30 3.52 4.96
N LYS A 74 -8.77 4.26 5.95
CA LYS A 74 -8.46 5.69 6.13
C LYS A 74 -7.09 5.94 6.75
N ASP A 75 -6.41 4.93 7.28
CA ASP A 75 -5.08 5.09 7.86
C ASP A 75 -4.05 5.59 6.82
N PHE A 76 -4.30 5.34 5.53
CA PHE A 76 -3.52 5.88 4.43
C PHE A 76 -3.59 7.42 4.29
N GLU A 77 -4.54 8.10 4.95
CA GLU A 77 -4.52 9.56 5.05
C GLU A 77 -3.29 10.05 5.83
N TYR A 78 -2.81 9.28 6.82
CA TYR A 78 -1.58 9.64 7.54
C TYR A 78 -0.35 9.53 6.65
N VAL A 79 -0.33 8.57 5.72
CA VAL A 79 0.74 8.45 4.72
C VAL A 79 0.79 9.69 3.83
N GLN A 80 -0.34 10.19 3.33
CA GLN A 80 -0.35 11.44 2.53
C GLN A 80 0.20 12.64 3.30
N LYS A 81 0.01 12.70 4.63
CA LYS A 81 0.53 13.79 5.47
C LYS A 81 2.05 13.76 5.61
N VAL A 82 2.71 12.62 5.43
CA VAL A 82 4.19 12.50 5.49
C VAL A 82 4.82 12.35 4.11
N MET A 83 4.05 11.91 3.11
CA MET A 83 4.46 11.71 1.73
C MET A 83 3.39 12.31 0.79
N PRO A 84 3.41 13.63 0.53
CA PRO A 84 2.33 14.32 -0.20
C PRO A 84 2.10 13.83 -1.64
N ASN A 85 3.13 13.27 -2.28
CA ASN A 85 3.04 12.70 -3.63
C ASN A 85 2.44 11.28 -3.64
N PHE A 86 2.05 10.75 -2.48
CA PHE A 86 1.36 9.47 -2.39
C PHE A 86 -0.06 9.56 -2.96
N LEU A 87 -0.35 8.76 -3.97
CA LEU A 87 -1.63 8.73 -4.65
C LEU A 87 -2.55 7.69 -3.99
N VAL A 88 -3.60 8.14 -3.31
CA VAL A 88 -4.65 7.27 -2.77
C VAL A 88 -6.05 7.76 -3.16
N LYS A 89 -6.96 6.81 -3.42
CA LYS A 89 -8.39 7.03 -3.61
C LYS A 89 -9.17 6.15 -2.64
N PHE A 90 -10.01 6.79 -1.82
CA PHE A 90 -10.91 6.09 -0.91
C PHE A 90 -12.21 5.68 -1.61
N MET A 91 -12.75 4.50 -1.27
CA MET A 91 -13.98 3.91 -1.83
C MET A 91 -15.04 3.60 -0.77
#